data_AF-A0A8S1DTE9-F1
#
_entry.id   AF-A0A8S1DTE9-F1
#
_cell.length_a   1.000
_cell.length_b   1.000
_cell.length_c   1.000
_cell.angle_alpha   90.00
_cell.angle_beta   90.00
_cell.angle_gamma   90.00
#
_symmetry.space_group_name_H-M   'P 1'
#
loop_
_entity.id
_entity.type
_entity.pdbx_description
1 polymer ?
#
loop_
_entity_poly.entity_id
_entity_poly.type
_entity_poly.pdbx_seq_one_letter_code
_entity_poly.pdbx_strand_id
1 'polypeptide(L)'
;MDILVPCSPNNPIPTYVAAAFNSYSPHPQPGYAYYREGKFSCGYFMQGSEQGDFLEDGYYLLMGGNVSFRPHREVPENLRFKVGSTKDYKPIYIGTIYISGEEICGPVIDGVCYVYRHSILSDGENYKVLGLNEGC
;
A
#
# COMPACT_ATOMS: atom_id res chain seq x y z
N MET A 1 15.63 -8.96 14.89
CA MET A 1 14.86 -9.75 13.91
C MET A 1 13.96 -8.75 13.23
N ASP A 2 14.18 -8.53 11.93
CA ASP A 2 13.39 -7.54 11.19
C ASP A 2 12.09 -8.21 10.75
N ILE A 3 10.95 -7.65 11.16
CA ILE A 3 9.62 -8.22 10.93
C ILE A 3 8.96 -7.41 9.81
N LEU A 4 8.52 -8.05 8.73
CA LEU A 4 7.77 -7.37 7.68
C LEU A 4 6.40 -6.91 8.20
N VAL A 5 5.94 -5.73 7.77
CA VAL A 5 4.60 -5.23 8.12
C VAL A 5 3.57 -5.89 7.20
N PRO A 6 2.69 -6.78 7.71
CA PRO A 6 1.71 -7.45 6.88
C PRO A 6 0.53 -6.53 6.56
N CYS A 7 0.10 -6.56 5.31
CA CYS A 7 -1.17 -6.01 4.85
C CYS A 7 -2.34 -6.93 5.19
N SER A 8 -2.08 -8.24 5.12
CA SER A 8 -3.09 -9.29 5.27
C SER A 8 -2.56 -10.44 6.13
N PRO A 9 -2.37 -10.22 7.43
CA PRO A 9 -1.75 -11.22 8.32
C PRO A 9 -2.52 -12.55 8.39
N ASN A 10 -3.81 -12.55 8.02
CA ASN A 10 -4.68 -13.72 8.08
C ASN A 10 -4.85 -14.44 6.72
N ASN A 11 -4.17 -13.99 5.67
CA ASN A 11 -4.28 -14.59 4.34
C ASN A 11 -3.34 -15.80 4.20
N PRO A 12 -3.70 -16.86 3.44
CA PRO A 12 -2.83 -18.01 3.21
C PRO A 12 -1.50 -17.65 2.56
N ILE A 13 -1.51 -16.61 1.72
CA ILE A 13 -0.32 -15.98 1.16
C ILE A 13 -0.28 -14.55 1.72
N PRO A 14 0.49 -14.30 2.78
CA PRO A 14 0.56 -12.97 3.39
C PRO A 14 1.13 -11.97 2.38
N THR A 15 0.47 -10.83 2.28
CA THR A 15 0.99 -9.66 1.57
C THR A 15 1.59 -8.68 2.56
N TYR A 16 2.62 -7.95 2.12
CA TYR A 16 3.41 -7.03 2.95
C TYR A 16 3.42 -5.64 2.34
N VAL A 17 3.55 -4.62 3.18
CA VAL A 17 3.65 -3.23 2.73
C VAL A 17 4.92 -3.07 1.89
N ALA A 18 4.73 -2.61 0.66
CA ALA A 18 5.82 -2.35 -0.27
C ALA A 18 5.67 -0.98 -0.93
N ALA A 19 6.75 -0.48 -1.51
CA ALA A 19 6.71 0.69 -2.38
C ALA A 19 7.71 0.56 -3.52
N ALA A 20 7.37 1.02 -4.72
CA ALA A 20 8.23 0.94 -5.90
C ALA A 20 8.27 2.28 -6.64
N PHE A 21 9.40 2.61 -7.27
CA PHE A 21 9.46 3.74 -8.19
C PHE A 21 8.84 3.35 -9.54
N ASN A 22 8.21 4.32 -10.20
CA ASN A 22 7.72 4.16 -11.56
C ASN A 22 8.08 5.38 -12.41
N SER A 23 7.89 5.28 -13.73
CA SER A 23 8.21 6.36 -14.67
C SER A 23 7.27 7.58 -14.56
N TYR A 24 6.14 7.46 -13.86
CA TYR A 24 5.10 8.47 -13.77
C TYR A 24 5.24 9.37 -12.54
N SER A 25 5.93 8.91 -11.50
CA SER A 25 6.09 9.62 -10.25
C SER A 25 7.55 9.68 -9.82
N PRO A 26 8.07 10.86 -9.43
CA PRO A 26 9.39 10.97 -8.82
C PRO A 26 9.43 10.40 -7.39
N HIS A 27 8.29 9.99 -6.84
CA HIS A 27 8.16 9.41 -5.50
C HIS A 27 7.75 7.93 -5.59
N PRO A 28 8.23 7.09 -4.66
CA PRO A 28 7.84 5.69 -4.62
C PRO A 28 6.33 5.58 -4.41
N GLN A 29 5.68 4.73 -5.19
CA GLN A 29 4.27 4.42 -5.07
C GLN A 29 4.08 3.26 -4.12
N PRO A 30 3.20 3.37 -3.12
CA PRO A 30 2.89 2.26 -2.26
C PRO A 30 2.18 1.15 -3.04
N GLY A 31 2.34 -0.06 -2.56
CA GLY A 31 1.73 -1.26 -3.10
C GLY A 31 1.84 -2.38 -2.08
N TYR A 32 1.86 -3.61 -2.59
CA TYR A 32 2.06 -4.79 -1.77
C TYR A 32 3.10 -5.69 -2.40
N ALA A 33 3.83 -6.40 -1.54
CA ALA A 33 4.67 -7.50 -1.95
C ALA A 33 4.12 -8.82 -1.41
N TYR A 34 4.36 -9.90 -2.13
CA TYR A 34 4.11 -11.25 -1.67
C TYR A 34 5.33 -12.12 -1.92
N TYR A 35 5.50 -13.15 -1.09
CA TYR A 35 6.57 -14.11 -1.23
C TYR A 35 6.03 -15.40 -1.84
N ARG A 36 6.58 -15.83 -2.97
CA ARG A 36 6.23 -17.09 -3.63
C ARG A 36 7.47 -17.71 -4.24
N GLU A 37 7.61 -19.03 -4.11
CA GLU A 37 8.64 -19.82 -4.81
C GLU A 37 10.08 -19.30 -4.59
N GLY A 38 10.37 -18.80 -3.39
CA GLY A 38 11.72 -18.34 -3.04
C GLY A 38 11.99 -16.86 -3.29
N LYS A 39 11.04 -16.11 -3.89
CA LYS A 39 11.22 -14.71 -4.29
C LYS A 39 10.06 -13.82 -3.85
N PHE A 40 10.37 -12.55 -3.64
CA PHE A 40 9.37 -11.51 -3.47
C PHE A 40 9.05 -10.86 -4.81
N SER A 41 7.78 -10.53 -5.02
CA SER A 41 7.31 -9.72 -6.15
C SER A 41 6.41 -8.61 -5.61
N CYS A 42 6.54 -7.41 -6.18
CA CYS A 42 5.78 -6.23 -5.77
C CYS A 42 4.74 -5.86 -6.83
N GLY A 43 3.47 -5.83 -6.44
CA GLY A 43 2.40 -5.19 -7.21
C GLY A 43 2.16 -3.78 -6.69
N TYR A 44 2.15 -2.78 -7.57
CA TYR A 44 1.90 -1.39 -7.18
C TYR A 44 1.01 -0.66 -8.18
N PHE A 45 0.32 0.37 -7.70
CA PHE A 45 -0.53 1.22 -8.51
C PHE A 45 0.30 2.28 -9.25
N MET A 46 -0.01 2.49 -10.52
CA MET A 46 0.53 3.58 -11.32
C MET A 46 -0.53 4.68 -11.45
N GLN A 47 -0.26 5.84 -10.86
CA GLN A 47 -1.17 6.97 -10.92
C GLN A 47 -1.43 7.39 -12.38
N GLY A 48 -2.70 7.41 -12.78
CA GLY A 48 -3.12 7.82 -14.13
C GLY A 48 -3.12 6.69 -15.15
N SER A 49 -2.91 5.44 -14.75
CA SER A 49 -3.18 4.27 -15.58
C SER A 49 -4.23 3.35 -14.96
N GLU A 50 -5.03 2.72 -15.81
CA GLU A 50 -5.91 1.61 -15.44
C GLU A 50 -5.12 0.33 -15.11
N GLN A 51 -3.80 0.38 -15.25
CA GLN A 51 -2.86 -0.72 -15.07
C GLN A 51 -1.91 -0.40 -13.92
N GLY A 52 -1.54 -1.39 -13.14
CA GLY A 52 -0.36 -1.40 -12.29
C GLY A 52 0.70 -2.32 -12.87
N ASP A 53 1.85 -2.41 -12.22
CA ASP A 53 2.96 -3.23 -12.70
C ASP A 53 3.43 -4.19 -11.61
N PHE A 54 4.07 -5.28 -12.04
CA PHE A 54 4.70 -6.25 -11.17
C PHE A 54 6.21 -6.20 -11.36
N LEU A 55 6.92 -5.90 -10.27
CA LEU A 55 8.37 -5.85 -10.26
C LEU A 55 8.92 -7.02 -9.45
N GLU A 56 9.86 -7.75 -10.05
CA GLU A 56 10.68 -8.74 -9.35
C GLU A 56 11.85 -8.09 -8.59
N ASP A 57 12.31 -6.91 -9.02
CA ASP A 57 13.41 -6.15 -8.42
C ASP A 57 13.09 -4.65 -8.35
N GLY A 58 13.77 -3.89 -7.47
CA GLY A 58 13.68 -2.42 -7.44
C GLY A 58 12.52 -1.83 -6.63
N TYR A 59 12.06 -2.55 -5.59
CA TYR A 59 11.07 -2.07 -4.61
C TYR A 59 11.64 -2.08 -3.19
N TYR A 60 10.93 -1.40 -2.29
CA TYR A 60 11.20 -1.34 -0.86
C TYR A 60 10.12 -2.11 -0.10
N LEU A 61 10.52 -2.76 0.98
CA LEU A 61 9.62 -3.38 1.94
C LEU A 61 9.63 -2.57 3.24
N LEU A 62 8.46 -2.38 3.85
CA LEU A 62 8.39 -1.79 5.18
C LEU A 62 8.73 -2.84 6.24
N MET A 63 9.82 -2.59 6.96
CA MET A 63 10.32 -3.45 8.03
C MET A 63 10.00 -2.83 9.39
N GLY A 64 9.22 -3.53 10.20
CA GLY A 64 8.97 -3.23 11.60
C GLY A 64 8.33 -1.86 11.86
N GLY A 65 8.37 -1.45 13.12
CA GLY A 65 7.85 -0.16 13.58
C GLY A 65 6.61 -0.29 14.45
N ASN A 66 6.36 0.77 15.24
CA ASN A 66 5.15 0.88 16.04
C ASN A 66 4.00 1.43 15.19
N VAL A 67 3.55 0.63 14.22
CA VAL A 67 2.53 1.00 13.23
C VAL A 67 1.33 0.07 13.30
N SER A 68 0.15 0.56 12.91
CA SER A 68 -1.05 -0.25 12.71
C SER A 68 -1.94 0.31 11.62
N PHE A 69 -2.71 -0.58 10.99
CA PHE A 69 -3.79 -0.18 10.10
C PHE A 69 -5.04 0.17 10.92
N ARG A 70 -5.55 1.39 10.75
CA ARG A 70 -6.74 1.88 11.44
C ARG A 70 -7.84 2.22 10.44
N PRO A 71 -9.11 1.84 10.70
CA PRO A 71 -10.21 2.18 9.80
C PRO A 71 -10.38 3.69 9.72
N HIS A 72 -10.44 4.23 8.50
CA HIS A 72 -10.63 5.64 8.26
C HIS A 72 -11.61 5.83 7.10
N ARG A 73 -12.54 6.79 7.26
CA ARG A 73 -13.36 7.31 6.15
C ARG A 73 -12.65 8.48 5.46
N GLU A 74 -11.92 9.27 6.25
CA GLU A 74 -11.08 10.36 5.79
C GLU A 74 -9.70 10.19 6.43
N VAL A 75 -8.64 10.47 5.65
CA VAL A 75 -7.27 10.41 6.18
C VAL A 75 -7.11 11.50 7.24
N PRO A 76 -6.75 11.18 8.48
CA PRO A 76 -6.58 12.18 9.54
C PRO A 76 -5.56 13.25 9.14
N GLU A 77 -5.87 14.52 9.41
CA GLU A 77 -4.94 15.64 9.14
C GLU A 77 -3.60 15.48 9.87
N ASN A 78 -3.59 14.75 11.00
CA ASN A 78 -2.38 14.45 11.78
C ASN A 78 -1.63 13.19 11.31
N LEU A 79 -2.06 12.53 10.23
CA LEU A 79 -1.40 11.33 9.74
C LEU A 79 -0.06 11.71 9.09
N ARG A 80 1.00 11.66 9.90
CA ARG A 80 2.36 12.07 9.50
C ARG A 80 3.03 11.13 8.50
N PHE A 81 2.45 9.94 8.29
CA PHE A 81 3.05 8.86 7.52
C PHE A 81 2.60 8.89 6.05
N LYS A 82 2.96 9.96 5.33
CA LYS A 82 2.82 10.04 3.87
C LYS A 82 4.04 9.42 3.18
N VAL A 83 3.81 8.62 2.15
CA VAL A 83 4.89 7.95 1.38
C VAL A 83 5.33 8.73 0.16
N GLY A 84 4.50 9.67 -0.29
CA GLY A 84 4.79 10.51 -1.44
C GLY A 84 3.69 11.52 -1.68
N SER A 85 3.74 12.11 -2.86
CA SER A 85 2.71 12.98 -3.37
C SER A 85 2.48 12.69 -4.85
N THR A 86 1.25 12.93 -5.28
CA THR A 86 0.85 12.92 -6.69
C THR A 86 1.46 14.12 -7.43
N LYS A 87 1.34 14.15 -8.77
CA LYS A 87 1.81 15.29 -9.59
C LYS A 87 1.15 16.62 -9.22
N ASP A 88 -0.10 16.58 -8.76
CA ASP A 88 -0.88 17.71 -8.26
C ASP A 88 -0.70 17.94 -6.74
N TYR A 89 0.37 17.41 -6.15
CA TYR A 89 0.77 17.59 -4.76
C TYR A 89 -0.20 17.03 -3.70
N LYS A 90 -1.16 16.18 -4.09
CA LYS A 90 -1.98 15.45 -3.13
C LYS A 90 -1.13 14.43 -2.38
N PRO A 91 -1.27 14.30 -1.07
CA PRO A 91 -0.52 13.30 -0.30
C PRO A 91 -0.95 11.88 -0.67
N ILE A 92 0.03 10.97 -0.72
CA ILE A 92 -0.20 9.54 -0.90
C ILE A 92 0.11 8.84 0.42
N TYR A 93 -0.82 8.02 0.90
CA TYR A 93 -0.68 7.22 2.11
C TYR A 93 -0.71 5.73 1.77
N ILE A 94 -0.30 4.88 2.71
CA ILE A 94 -0.48 3.42 2.60
C ILE A 94 -1.78 3.06 3.29
N GLY A 95 -2.67 2.38 2.58
CA GLY A 95 -3.88 1.80 3.15
C GLY A 95 -4.09 0.36 2.77
N THR A 96 -5.11 -0.25 3.36
CA THR A 96 -5.63 -1.56 2.98
C THR A 96 -7.13 -1.47 2.70
N ILE A 97 -7.59 -2.26 1.72
CA ILE A 97 -9.01 -2.40 1.40
C ILE A 97 -9.36 -3.88 1.26
N TYR A 98 -10.60 -4.24 1.60
CA TYR A 98 -11.13 -5.58 1.37
C TYR A 98 -11.76 -5.67 -0.02
N ILE A 99 -11.18 -6.49 -0.90
CA ILE A 99 -11.70 -6.76 -2.23
C ILE A 99 -11.78 -8.28 -2.41
N SER A 100 -12.96 -8.77 -2.78
CA SER A 100 -13.20 -10.21 -3.04
C SER A 100 -12.77 -11.14 -1.89
N GLY A 101 -12.98 -10.71 -0.64
CA GLY A 101 -12.67 -11.48 0.57
C GLY A 101 -11.22 -11.39 1.05
N GLU A 102 -10.37 -10.62 0.37
CA GLU A 102 -8.96 -10.44 0.73
C GLU A 102 -8.67 -9.00 1.12
N GLU A 103 -7.85 -8.80 2.15
CA GLU A 103 -7.31 -7.49 2.50
C GLU A 103 -6.03 -7.25 1.69
N ILE A 104 -5.94 -6.11 0.99
CA ILE A 104 -4.83 -5.83 0.07
C ILE A 104 -4.34 -4.41 0.31
N CYS A 105 -3.02 -4.21 0.33
CA CYS A 105 -2.45 -2.88 0.42
C CYS A 105 -2.50 -2.12 -0.90
N GLY A 106 -2.66 -0.81 -0.78
CA GLY A 106 -2.57 0.10 -1.91
C GLY A 106 -2.42 1.56 -1.48
N PRO A 107 -2.20 2.48 -2.43
CA PRO A 107 -2.21 3.91 -2.15
C PRO A 107 -3.59 4.39 -1.74
N VAL A 108 -3.62 5.25 -0.72
CA VAL A 108 -4.77 6.10 -0.43
C VAL A 108 -4.47 7.50 -0.95
N ILE A 109 -5.34 7.98 -1.82
CA ILE A 109 -5.25 9.31 -2.45
C ILE A 109 -6.65 9.91 -2.38
N ASP A 110 -6.77 11.13 -1.84
CA ASP A 110 -8.02 11.89 -1.83
C ASP A 110 -9.22 11.12 -1.22
N GLY A 111 -8.97 10.34 -0.16
CA GLY A 111 -10.01 9.57 0.51
C GLY A 111 -10.39 8.25 -0.18
N VAL A 112 -9.65 7.81 -1.21
CA VAL A 112 -9.91 6.56 -1.92
C VAL A 112 -8.67 5.66 -1.87
N CYS A 113 -8.85 4.39 -1.50
CA CYS A 113 -7.80 3.38 -1.56
C CYS A 113 -7.84 2.67 -2.91
N TYR A 114 -6.74 2.71 -3.66
CA TYR A 114 -6.60 2.06 -4.96
C TYR A 114 -5.75 0.80 -4.82
N VAL A 115 -6.19 -0.31 -5.39
CA VAL A 115 -5.46 -1.58 -5.39
C VAL A 115 -5.40 -2.11 -6.80
N TYR A 116 -4.21 -2.55 -7.21
CA TYR A 116 -4.02 -3.26 -8.46
C TYR A 116 -3.81 -4.74 -8.19
N ARG A 117 -4.70 -5.60 -8.70
CA ARG A 117 -4.61 -7.05 -8.51
C ARG A 117 -5.01 -7.76 -9.80
N HIS A 118 -4.20 -8.73 -10.24
CA HIS A 118 -4.49 -9.54 -11.44
C HIS A 118 -4.84 -8.70 -12.69
N SER A 119 -4.10 -7.62 -12.91
CA SER A 119 -4.36 -6.72 -14.03
C SER A 119 -5.65 -5.90 -13.95
N ILE A 120 -6.27 -5.85 -12.77
CA ILE A 120 -7.49 -5.08 -12.51
C ILE A 120 -7.19 -4.03 -11.45
N LEU A 121 -7.47 -2.77 -11.78
CA LEU A 121 -7.57 -1.70 -10.81
C LEU A 121 -8.92 -1.80 -10.10
N SER A 122 -8.89 -1.73 -8.78
CA SER A 122 -10.06 -1.68 -7.92
C SER A 122 -9.86 -0.59 -6.90
N ASP A 123 -10.95 0.01 -6.44
CA ASP A 123 -10.91 1.11 -5.50
C ASP A 123 -12.03 1.02 -4.47
N GLY A 124 -11.90 1.81 -3.40
CA GLY A 124 -13.02 2.04 -2.50
C GLY A 124 -12.70 2.99 -1.35
N GLU A 125 -13.79 3.50 -0.77
CA GLU A 125 -13.80 4.50 0.29
C GLU A 125 -13.81 3.89 1.71
N ASN A 126 -14.00 2.57 1.81
CA ASN A 126 -13.93 1.83 3.07
C ASN A 126 -12.58 1.12 3.18
N TYR A 127 -11.59 1.84 3.71
CA TYR A 127 -10.21 1.34 3.85
C TYR A 127 -9.68 1.56 5.27
N LYS A 128 -8.54 0.94 5.56
CA LYS A 128 -7.71 1.26 6.72
C LYS A 128 -6.47 2.00 6.24
N VAL A 129 -5.94 2.90 7.06
CA VAL A 129 -4.69 3.62 6.78
C VAL A 129 -3.62 3.18 7.76
N LEU A 130 -2.40 2.99 7.26
CA LEU A 130 -1.25 2.74 8.10
C LEU A 130 -0.87 4.01 8.86
N GLY A 131 -0.95 3.96 10.18
CA GLY A 131 -0.55 5.05 11.07
C GLY A 131 0.43 4.58 12.13
N LEU A 132 1.07 5.54 12.81
CA LEU A 132 1.81 5.25 14.03
C LEU A 132 0.83 4.89 15.14
N ASN A 133 1.18 3.91 15.97
CA ASN A 133 0.52 3.75 17.25
C ASN A 133 1.00 4.90 18.15
N GLU A 134 0.15 5.89 18.36
CA GLU A 134 0.35 6.84 19.46
C GLU A 134 0.38 6.04 20.76
N GLY A 135 1.44 6.23 21.56
CA GLY A 135 1.68 5.46 22.78
C GLY A 135 0.55 5.64 23.80
N CYS A 136 0.22 4.56 24.49
CA CYS A 136 -0.56 4.59 25.73
C CYS A 136 0.12 5.43 26.80
#